data_AF-A0A9X1VGI4-F1
#
_entry.id   AF-A0A9X1VGI4-F1
#
_cell.length_a   1.000
_cell.length_b   1.000
_cell.length_c   1.000
_cell.angle_alpha   90.00
_cell.angle_beta   90.00
_cell.angle_gamma   90.00
#
_symmetry.space_group_name_H-M   'P 1'
#
loop_
_entity.id
_entity.type
_entity.pdbx_description
1 polymer ?
#
loop_
_entity_poly.entity_id
_entity_poly.type
_entity_poly.pdbx_seq_one_letter_code
_entity_poly.pdbx_strand_id
1 'polypeptide(L)' 'MKTDTRGLFFPVEAGVNVLVKPFRWVGVSGSVGYRKSVFEIDYKEDFDGLYFSYRLNVFVGAIWRDWRAYRLQRHPAR' A
#
# COMPACT_ATOMS: atom_id res chain seq x y z
N MET A 1 40.74 12.24 11.54
CA MET A 1 39.28 12.34 11.31
C MET A 1 39.01 11.82 9.90
N LYS A 2 38.71 10.53 9.74
CA LYS A 2 38.41 9.95 8.42
C LYS A 2 36.96 10.29 8.10
N THR A 3 36.76 11.17 7.12
CA THR A 3 35.44 11.51 6.60
C THR A 3 34.87 10.27 5.94
N ASP A 4 33.99 9.57 6.67
CA ASP A 4 33.21 8.45 6.18
C ASP A 4 32.22 9.02 5.15
N THR A 5 32.62 9.03 3.88
CA THR A 5 31.72 9.37 2.77
C THR A 5 30.74 8.21 2.63
N ARG A 6 29.77 8.13 3.53
CA ARG A 6 28.60 7.27 3.39
C ARG A 6 27.84 7.81 2.19
N GLY A 7 28.14 7.26 1.02
CA GLY A 7 27.47 7.62 -0.23
C GLY A 7 25.98 7.62 0.03
N LEU A 8 25.34 8.77 -0.23
CA LEU A 8 23.90 8.89 -0.10
C LEU A 8 23.27 7.86 -1.04
N PHE A 9 22.76 6.79 -0.45
CA PHE A 9 22.05 5.74 -1.16
C PHE A 9 20.65 6.27 -1.44
N PHE A 10 20.40 6.66 -2.69
CA PHE A 10 19.07 7.06 -3.16
C PHE A 10 18.46 5.88 -3.92
N PRO A 11 17.66 5.02 -3.26
CA PRO A 11 16.89 4.02 -3.98
C PRO A 11 15.81 4.76 -4.80
N VAL A 12 15.93 4.74 -6.12
CA VAL A 12 14.85 5.16 -7.00
C VAL A 12 13.91 3.98 -7.13
N GLU A 13 12.72 4.11 -6.54
CA GLU A 13 11.68 3.11 -6.60
C GLU A 13 10.55 3.64 -7.48
N ALA A 14 10.17 2.87 -8.50
CA ALA A 14 9.01 3.16 -9.35
C ALA A 14 8.02 2.00 -9.20
N GLY A 15 6.78 2.31 -8.83
CA GLY A 15 5.75 1.30 -8.59
C GLY A 15 4.35 1.78 -8.94
N VAL A 16 3.52 0.83 -9.34
CA VAL A 16 2.09 1.01 -9.60
C VAL A 16 1.31 0.49 -8.39
N ASN A 17 0.39 1.31 -7.91
CA ASN A 17 -0.53 0.95 -6.84
C ASN A 17 -1.94 0.89 -7.40
N VAL A 18 -2.60 -0.24 -7.23
CA VAL A 18 -3.99 -0.47 -7.65
C VAL A 18 -4.84 -0.68 -6.40
N LEU A 19 -5.87 0.14 -6.23
CA LEU A 19 -6.87 -0.04 -5.20
C LEU A 19 -8.20 -0.37 -5.86
N VAL A 20 -8.74 -1.54 -5.56
CA VAL A 20 -10.06 -1.97 -5.98
C VAL A 20 -10.98 -1.98 -4.75
N LYS A 21 -12.13 -1.33 -4.87
CA LYS A 21 -13.10 -1.23 -3.77
C LYS A 21 -14.42 -1.91 -4.15
N PRO A 22 -14.52 -3.25 -4.04
CA PRO A 22 -15.71 -3.98 -4.44
C PRO A 22 -16.91 -3.68 -3.52
N PHE A 23 -16.67 -3.39 -2.24
CA PHE A 23 -17.73 -3.07 -1.27
C PHE A 23 -17.47 -1.72 -0.59
N ARG A 24 -18.54 -1.06 -0.11
CA ARG A 24 -18.43 0.22 0.62
C ARG A 24 -17.53 0.10 1.86
N TRP A 25 -17.54 -1.07 2.50
CA TRP A 25 -16.83 -1.40 3.74
C TRP A 25 -15.53 -2.20 3.56
N VAL A 26 -15.26 -2.75 2.37
CA VAL A 26 -14.02 -3.52 2.08
C VAL A 26 -13.39 -3.07 0.77
N GLY A 27 -12.09 -2.79 0.80
CA GLY A 27 -11.25 -2.61 -0.37
C GLY A 27 -10.06 -3.56 -0.34
N VAL A 28 -9.59 -3.93 -1.52
CA VAL A 28 -8.35 -4.69 -1.71
C VAL A 28 -7.40 -3.80 -2.50
N SER A 29 -6.19 -3.61 -2.00
CA SER A 29 -5.14 -2.92 -2.75
C SER A 29 -3.98 -3.86 -3.03
N GLY A 30 -3.48 -3.81 -4.25
CA GLY A 30 -2.24 -4.42 -4.67
C GLY A 30 -1.23 -3.34 -5.04
N SER A 31 0.01 -3.51 -4.63
CA SER A 31 1.13 -2.66 -5.03
C SER A 31 2.15 -3.54 -5.72
N VAL A 32 2.58 -3.13 -6.92
CA VAL A 32 3.66 -3.78 -7.64
C VAL A 32 4.67 -2.72 -8.04
N GLY A 33 5.95 -2.97 -7.84
CA GLY A 33 6.96 -2.03 -8.27
C GLY A 33 8.30 -2.66 -8.50
N TYR A 34 9.16 -1.86 -9.11
CA TYR A 34 10.53 -2.22 -9.41
C TYR A 34 11.43 -1.27 -8.66
N ARG A 35 12.30 -1.83 -7.82
CA ARG A 35 13.32 -1.08 -7.11
C ARG A 35 14.66 -1.40 -7.76
N LYS A 36 15.30 -0.40 -8.37
CA LYS A 36 16.63 -0.56 -8.96
C LYS A 36 17.67 0.09 -8.06
N SER A 37 18.66 -0.68 -7.64
CA SER A 37 19.79 -0.17 -6.86
C SER A 37 20.93 0.15 -7.84
N VAL A 38 21.27 1.44 -8.01
CA VAL A 38 22.16 1.90 -9.10
C VAL A 38 23.65 1.65 -8.82
N PHE A 39 24.05 1.15 -7.64
CA PHE A 39 25.46 0.85 -7.33
C PHE A 39 25.73 -0.66 -7.27
N GLU A 40 26.37 -1.12 -8.33
CA GLU A 40 26.93 -2.46 -8.54
C GLU A 40 28.27 -2.55 -7.81
N ILE A 41 28.34 -3.35 -6.75
CA ILE A 41 29.58 -3.91 -6.22
C ILE A 41 29.40 -5.42 -6.25
N ASP A 42 29.74 -5.99 -7.41
CA ASP A 42 30.39 -7.29 -7.56
C ASP A 42 29.88 -8.39 -6.61
N TYR A 43 28.58 -8.67 -6.62
CA TYR A 43 28.04 -9.88 -6.01
C TYR A 43 26.99 -10.51 -6.91
N LYS A 44 27.36 -11.72 -7.32
CA LYS A 44 26.66 -12.71 -8.12
C LYS A 44 25.37 -13.18 -7.42
N GLU A 45 24.36 -12.32 -7.36
CA GLU A 45 22.96 -12.69 -7.08
C GLU A 45 22.07 -11.48 -7.44
N ASP A 46 21.35 -11.59 -8.56
CA ASP A 46 20.46 -10.57 -9.12
C ASP A 46 19.36 -10.15 -8.13
N PHE A 47 19.64 -9.16 -7.28
CA PHE A 47 18.68 -8.57 -6.33
C PHE A 47 17.83 -7.44 -6.96
N ASP A 48 17.64 -7.50 -8.28
CA ASP A 48 16.71 -6.68 -9.05
C ASP A 48 15.30 -7.29 -8.95
N GLY A 49 14.72 -7.19 -7.75
CA GLY A 49 13.46 -7.85 -7.40
C GLY A 49 12.24 -6.98 -7.68
N LEU A 50 11.29 -7.49 -8.48
CA LEU A 50 9.92 -7.01 -8.48
C LEU A 50 9.32 -7.23 -7.08
N TYR A 51 8.84 -6.17 -6.44
CA TYR A 51 8.09 -6.31 -5.20
C TYR A 51 6.60 -6.38 -5.51
N PHE A 52 5.91 -7.27 -4.81
CA PHE A 52 4.46 -7.35 -4.81
C PHE A 52 3.95 -7.24 -3.36
N SER A 53 2.96 -6.38 -3.11
CA SER A 53 2.29 -6.25 -1.82
C SER A 53 0.77 -6.34 -1.99
N TYR A 54 0.11 -7.22 -1.23
CA TYR A 54 -1.36 -7.26 -1.12
C TYR A 54 -1.77 -6.66 0.23
N ARG A 55 -2.80 -5.80 0.24
CA ARG A 55 -3.40 -5.26 1.46
C ARG A 55 -4.92 -5.34 1.40
N LEU A 56 -5.51 -5.71 2.53
CA LEU A 56 -6.95 -5.63 2.76
C LEU A 56 -7.26 -4.36 3.55
N ASN A 57 -8.14 -3.53 3.02
CA ASN A 57 -8.58 -2.29 3.64
C ASN A 57 -10.01 -2.45 4.15
N VAL A 58 -10.19 -2.45 5.47
CA VAL A 58 -11.52 -2.49 6.10
C VAL A 58 -11.91 -1.08 6.54
N PHE A 59 -12.98 -0.55 5.97
CA PHE A 59 -13.46 0.81 6.23
C PHE A 59 -14.54 0.79 7.31
N VAL A 60 -14.13 0.78 8.59
CA VAL A 60 -15.04 0.76 9.74
C VAL A 60 -16.04 1.93 9.72
N GLY A 61 -15.62 3.12 9.26
CA GLY A 61 -16.51 4.28 9.13
C GLY A 61 -17.65 4.08 8.11
N ALA A 62 -17.46 3.25 7.09
CA ALA A 62 -18.53 2.90 6.15
C ALA A 62 -19.53 1.92 6.79
N ILE A 63 -19.04 0.95 7.57
CA ILE A 63 -19.87 0.03 8.35
C ILE A 63 -20.76 0.81 9.33
N TRP A 64 -20.17 1.77 10.04
CA TRP A 64 -20.91 2.60 10.99
C TRP A 64 -22.00 3.43 10.31
N ARG A 65 -21.73 4.01 9.14
CA ARG A 65 -22.73 4.76 8.38
C ARG A 65 -23.88 3.88 7.91
N ASP A 66 -23.59 2.70 7.38
CA ASP A 66 -24.63 1.76 6.95
C ASP A 66 -25.46 1.29 8.15
N TRP A 67 -24.83 0.99 9.29
CA TRP A 67 -25.54 0.63 10.53
C TRP A 67 -26.43 1.76 11.06
N ARG A 68 -25.91 3.00 11.08
CA ARG A 68 -26.68 4.17 11.48
C ARG A 68 -27.87 4.42 10.54
N ALA A 69 -27.66 4.30 9.24
CA ALA A 69 -28.73 4.44 8.24
C ALA A 69 -29.80 3.37 8.43
N TYR A 70 -29.40 2.12 8.67
CA TYR A 70 -30.31 1.01 8.94
C TYR A 70 -31.12 1.20 10.24
N ARG A 71 -30.49 1.77 11.27
CA ARG A 71 -31.15 2.08 12.55
C ARG A 71 -32.18 3.21 12.41
N LEU A 72 -31.86 4.25 11.64
CA LEU A 72 -32.76 5.37 11.38
C LEU A 72 -33.96 4.96 10.50
N GLN A 73 -33.76 4.07 9.53
CA GLN A 73 -34.85 3.55 8.71
C GLN A 73 -35.83 2.63 9.47
N ARG A 74 -35.39 2.01 10.57
CA ARG A 74 -36.24 1.17 11.44
C ARG A 74 -37.04 1.93 12.49
N HIS A 75 -36.75 3.21 12.70
CA HIS A 75 -37.60 4.11 13.47
C HIS A 75 -38.17 5.19 12.54
N PRO A 76 -39.07 4.85 11.60
CA PRO A 76 -39.95 5.87 11.07
C PRO A 76 -40.76 6.33 12.27
N ALA A 77 -40.54 7.58 12.68
CA ALA A 77 -41.33 8.23 13.73
C ALA A 77 -42.81 7.97 13.45
N ARG A 78 -43.40 7.09 14.25
CA ARG A 78 -44.83 6.87 14.44
C ARG A 78 -45.03 6.63 15.92
#